data_AF-A0A5R2N067-F1
#
_entry.id   AF-A0A5R2N067-F1
#
_cell.length_a   1.000
_cell.length_b   1.000
_cell.length_c   1.000
_cell.angle_alpha   90.00
_cell.angle_beta   90.00
_cell.angle_gamma   90.00
#
_symmetry.space_group_name_H-M   'P 1'
#
loop_
_entity.id
_entity.type
_entity.pdbx_description
1 polymer ?
#
loop_
_entity_poly.entity_id
_entity_poly.type
_entity_poly.pdbx_seq_one_letter_code
_entity_poly.pdbx_strand_id
1 'polypeptide(L)'
;MAKFEISRRKFLTAASLGASGIMLSGCDAFDSQLSIGSGLRSFLENANGLTHRAQRLLGGGNSLALEFTEADIRQPMRPNGVTAPDDDAYKALLANNFADWRLEVSG
;
A
#
# COMPACT_ATOMS: atom_id res chain seq x y z
N MET A 1 -29.88 31.26 -42.44
CA MET A 1 -28.95 30.26 -41.85
C MET A 1 -28.65 30.69 -40.42
N ALA A 2 -29.09 29.92 -39.41
CA ALA A 2 -28.83 30.27 -38.02
C ALA A 2 -27.34 30.09 -37.71
N LYS A 3 -26.68 31.15 -37.23
CA LYS A 3 -25.26 31.16 -36.88
C LYS A 3 -25.10 30.43 -35.54
N PHE A 4 -24.27 29.40 -35.50
CA PHE A 4 -24.02 28.66 -34.27
C PHE A 4 -23.13 29.49 -33.34
N GLU A 5 -23.74 30.18 -32.38
CA GLU A 5 -23.04 31.02 -31.40
C GLU A 5 -22.93 30.23 -30.07
N ILE A 6 -21.73 29.72 -29.76
CA ILE A 6 -21.43 29.16 -28.44
C ILE A 6 -21.03 30.31 -27.51
N SER A 7 -21.80 30.52 -26.44
CA SER A 7 -21.40 31.47 -25.39
C SER A 7 -20.24 30.90 -24.57
N ARG A 8 -19.38 31.78 -24.04
CA ARG A 8 -18.29 31.40 -23.11
C ARG A 8 -18.78 30.47 -21.99
N ARG A 9 -19.96 30.74 -21.42
CA ARG A 9 -20.55 29.91 -20.38
C ARG A 9 -20.83 28.49 -20.90
N LYS A 10 -21.46 28.34 -22.07
CA LYS A 10 -21.73 27.03 -22.67
C LYS A 10 -20.44 26.27 -23.00
N PHE A 11 -19.42 26.97 -23.52
CA PHE A 11 -18.12 26.37 -23.79
C PHE A 11 -17.46 25.86 -22.50
N LEU A 12 -17.38 26.70 -21.46
CA LEU A 12 -16.77 26.33 -20.19
C LEU A 12 -17.51 25.18 -19.51
N THR A 13 -18.84 25.18 -19.55
CA THR A 13 -19.66 24.09 -19.01
C THR A 13 -19.46 22.79 -19.77
N ALA A 14 -19.41 22.82 -21.11
CA ALA A 14 -19.14 21.62 -21.90
C ALA A 14 -17.72 21.09 -21.68
N ALA A 15 -16.74 21.99 -21.61
CA ALA A 15 -15.34 21.63 -21.35
C ALA A 15 -15.15 21.03 -19.94
N SER A 16 -15.77 21.61 -18.91
CA SER A 16 -15.68 21.08 -17.55
C SER A 16 -16.37 19.72 -17.41
N LEU A 17 -17.55 19.54 -18.00
CA LEU A 17 -18.23 18.24 -18.01
C LEU A 17 -17.42 17.18 -18.76
N GLY A 18 -16.82 17.52 -19.91
CA GLY A 18 -15.96 16.62 -20.67
C GLY A 18 -14.69 16.23 -19.90
N ALA A 19 -14.01 17.20 -19.28
CA ALA A 19 -12.80 16.94 -18.49
C ALA A 19 -13.10 16.07 -17.25
N SER A 20 -14.19 16.36 -16.54
CA SER A 20 -14.61 15.57 -15.38
C SER A 20 -14.94 14.12 -15.75
N GLY A 21 -15.58 13.89 -16.91
CA GLY A 21 -15.87 12.53 -17.40
C GLY A 21 -14.60 11.71 -17.66
N ILE A 22 -13.57 12.33 -18.22
CA ILE A 22 -12.27 11.67 -18.44
C ILE A 22 -11.58 11.36 -17.11
N MET A 23 -11.58 12.31 -16.17
CA MET A 23 -10.99 12.08 -14.84
C MET A 23 -11.71 10.98 -14.05
N LEU A 24 -13.04 10.89 -14.15
CA LEU A 24 -13.85 9.86 -13.48
C LEU A 24 -13.70 8.48 -14.13
N SER A 25 -13.43 8.40 -15.45
CA SER A 25 -13.17 7.12 -16.13
C SER A 25 -11.88 6.44 -15.68
N GLY A 26 -10.95 7.17 -15.05
CA GLY A 26 -9.68 6.61 -14.59
C GLY A 26 -9.82 5.46 -13.58
N CYS A 27 -10.92 5.40 -12.83
CA CYS A 27 -11.15 4.34 -11.85
C CYS A 27 -11.38 2.96 -12.49
N ASP A 28 -12.15 2.89 -13.59
CA ASP A 28 -12.52 1.61 -14.22
C ASP A 28 -11.76 1.36 -15.55
N ALA A 29 -11.15 2.39 -16.14
CA ALA A 29 -10.52 2.32 -17.47
C ALA A 29 -9.39 1.27 -17.58
N PHE A 30 -8.80 0.90 -16.45
CA PHE A 30 -7.69 -0.05 -16.39
C PHE A 30 -8.03 -1.32 -15.62
N ASP A 31 -9.23 -1.48 -15.08
CA ASP A 31 -9.57 -2.64 -14.23
C ASP A 31 -9.40 -3.97 -14.98
N SER A 32 -9.83 -4.04 -16.24
CA SER A 32 -9.66 -5.27 -17.03
C SER A 32 -8.19 -5.51 -17.44
N GLN A 33 -7.41 -4.45 -17.60
CA GLN A 33 -6.02 -4.43 -18.05
C GLN A 33 -5.03 -4.56 -16.88
N LEU A 34 -5.48 -4.38 -15.64
CA LEU A 34 -4.74 -4.59 -14.40
C LEU A 34 -5.26 -5.80 -13.61
N SER A 35 -6.20 -6.55 -14.20
CA SER A 35 -6.64 -7.83 -13.68
C SER A 35 -5.46 -8.81 -13.60
N ILE A 36 -5.50 -9.72 -12.64
CA ILE A 36 -4.48 -10.76 -12.46
C ILE A 36 -4.39 -11.59 -13.74
N GLY A 37 -3.18 -11.73 -14.29
CA GLY A 37 -2.92 -12.49 -15.53
C GLY A 37 -3.06 -11.68 -16.83
N SER A 38 -3.49 -10.43 -16.78
CA SER A 38 -3.52 -9.55 -17.95
C SER A 38 -2.13 -9.16 -18.43
N GLY A 39 -1.95 -8.99 -19.74
CA GLY A 39 -0.64 -8.68 -20.34
C GLY A 39 -0.03 -7.36 -19.87
N LEU A 40 -0.85 -6.31 -19.67
CA LEU A 40 -0.36 -5.02 -19.18
C LEU A 40 0.12 -5.12 -17.72
N ARG A 41 -0.64 -5.79 -16.84
CA ARG A 41 -0.17 -6.08 -15.49
C ARG A 41 1.13 -6.87 -15.48
N SER A 42 1.20 -7.97 -16.23
CA SER A 42 2.40 -8.80 -16.32
C SER A 42 3.61 -8.01 -16.80
N PHE A 43 3.41 -7.06 -17.74
CA PHE A 43 4.46 -6.15 -18.17
C PHE A 43 4.93 -5.25 -17.02
N LEU A 44 4.01 -4.58 -16.32
CA LEU A 44 4.31 -3.69 -15.20
C LEU A 44 4.96 -4.43 -14.02
N GLU A 45 4.59 -5.68 -13.77
CA GLU A 45 5.18 -6.53 -12.73
C GLU A 45 6.68 -6.77 -12.95
N ASN A 46 7.18 -6.71 -14.19
CA ASN A 46 8.62 -6.78 -14.46
C ASN A 46 9.41 -5.62 -13.86
N ALA A 47 8.77 -4.46 -13.63
CA ALA A 47 9.39 -3.33 -12.96
C ALA A 47 9.78 -3.67 -11.51
N ASN A 48 9.10 -4.63 -10.86
CA ASN A 48 9.49 -5.12 -9.54
C ASN A 48 10.89 -5.75 -9.57
N GLY A 49 11.19 -6.56 -10.60
CA GLY A 49 12.49 -7.19 -10.76
C GLY A 49 13.61 -6.17 -11.02
N LEU A 50 13.34 -5.17 -11.87
CA LEU A 50 14.28 -4.07 -12.11
C LEU A 50 14.55 -3.28 -10.83
N THR A 51 13.49 -2.87 -10.11
CA THR A 51 13.58 -2.09 -8.88
C THR A 51 14.31 -2.87 -7.79
N HIS A 52 13.99 -4.14 -7.61
CA HIS A 52 14.66 -5.02 -6.66
C HIS A 52 16.17 -5.08 -6.94
N ARG A 53 16.57 -5.27 -8.20
CA ARG A 53 18.00 -5.29 -8.59
C ARG A 53 18.68 -3.94 -8.37
N ALA A 54 18.02 -2.84 -8.75
CA ALA A 54 18.57 -1.49 -8.57
C ALA A 54 18.75 -1.15 -7.09
N GLN A 55 17.76 -1.45 -6.25
CA GLN A 55 17.84 -1.25 -4.79
C GLN A 55 18.97 -2.09 -4.20
N ARG A 56 19.14 -3.34 -4.64
CA ARG A 56 20.19 -4.22 -4.11
C ARG A 56 21.59 -3.84 -4.61
N LEU A 57 21.69 -3.28 -5.81
CA LEU A 57 22.94 -2.74 -6.35
C LEU A 57 23.37 -1.46 -5.61
N LEU A 58 22.44 -0.53 -5.39
CA LEU A 58 22.73 0.78 -4.80
C LEU A 58 22.78 0.74 -3.26
N GLY A 59 21.95 -0.08 -2.62
CA GLY A 59 21.76 -0.15 -1.17
C GLY A 59 22.60 -1.20 -0.44
N GLY A 60 23.56 -1.82 -1.12
CA GLY A 60 24.39 -2.89 -0.56
C GLY A 60 23.66 -4.23 -0.58
N GLY A 61 24.01 -5.07 -1.55
CA GLY A 61 23.21 -6.23 -1.92
C GLY A 61 23.13 -7.37 -0.91
N ASN A 62 23.82 -7.24 0.22
CA ASN A 62 23.79 -8.13 1.39
C ASN A 62 24.09 -7.32 2.67
N SER A 63 23.71 -6.05 2.73
CA SER A 63 23.79 -5.29 3.98
C SER A 63 22.93 -6.01 5.03
N LEU A 64 23.55 -6.33 6.16
CA LEU A 64 22.82 -6.74 7.35
C LEU A 64 21.95 -5.56 7.82
N ALA A 65 20.87 -5.87 8.53
CA ALA A 65 20.13 -4.84 9.22
C ALA A 65 21.08 -4.06 10.15
N LEU A 66 20.93 -2.74 10.22
CA LEU A 66 21.72 -1.92 11.13
C LEU A 66 21.48 -2.42 12.57
N GLU A 67 22.56 -2.67 13.31
CA GLU A 67 22.48 -3.00 14.72
C GLU A 67 22.41 -1.71 15.53
N PHE A 68 21.57 -1.72 16.56
CA PHE A 68 21.32 -0.59 17.43
C PHE A 68 21.58 -0.99 18.87
N THR A 69 22.09 -0.05 19.65
CA THR A 69 22.33 -0.24 21.08
C THR A 69 21.03 -0.05 21.87
N GLU A 70 21.01 -0.48 23.14
CA GLU A 70 19.86 -0.25 24.02
C GLU A 70 19.53 1.25 24.15
N ALA A 71 20.53 2.13 24.05
CA ALA A 71 20.35 3.58 24.10
C ALA A 71 19.58 4.15 22.89
N ASP A 72 19.54 3.42 21.77
CA ASP A 72 18.81 3.82 20.56
C ASP A 72 17.32 3.42 20.63
N ILE A 73 16.92 2.63 21.63
CA ILE A 73 15.52 2.28 21.86
C ILE A 73 14.78 3.54 22.32
N ARG A 74 13.85 4.02 21.50
CA ARG A 74 13.00 5.16 21.81
C ARG A 74 12.34 4.99 23.19
N GLN A 75 12.58 5.94 24.08
CA GLN A 75 11.92 6.03 25.38
C GLN A 75 10.91 7.19 25.43
N PRO A 76 9.66 6.98 25.88
CA PRO A 76 9.02 5.68 26.15
C PRO A 76 8.58 4.99 24.85
N MET A 77 8.81 3.67 24.74
CA MET A 77 8.24 2.86 23.67
C MET A 77 6.73 2.76 23.89
N ARG A 78 5.93 3.31 22.97
CA ARG A 78 4.47 3.15 23.01
C ARG A 78 4.09 1.99 22.10
N PRO A 79 3.46 0.94 22.62
CA PRO A 79 2.95 -0.14 21.78
C PRO A 79 1.89 0.42 20.83
N ASN A 80 1.89 -0.10 19.59
CA ASN A 80 0.86 0.23 18.61
C ASN A 80 -0.38 -0.62 18.87
N GLY A 81 -1.57 0.01 18.89
CA GLY A 81 -2.84 -0.71 18.99
C GLY A 81 -3.19 -1.16 20.41
N VAL A 82 -3.67 -2.40 20.55
CA VAL A 82 -4.23 -2.96 21.78
C VAL A 82 -3.15 -3.72 22.55
N THR A 83 -2.90 -3.32 23.79
CA THR A 83 -1.87 -3.92 24.67
C THR A 83 -2.41 -5.01 25.58
N ALA A 84 -3.71 -4.97 25.86
CA ALA A 84 -4.41 -5.93 26.68
C ALA A 84 -5.74 -6.28 25.99
N PRO A 85 -5.71 -7.21 25.02
CA PRO A 85 -6.91 -7.65 24.32
C PRO A 85 -7.92 -8.27 25.29
N ASP A 86 -9.21 -8.00 25.06
CA ASP A 86 -10.30 -8.59 25.82
C ASP A 86 -10.66 -9.99 25.26
N ASP A 87 -9.68 -10.88 25.25
CA ASP A 87 -9.76 -12.24 24.72
C ASP A 87 -9.48 -13.27 25.82
N ASP A 88 -10.28 -14.33 25.89
CA ASP A 88 -10.19 -15.31 26.98
C ASP A 88 -8.90 -16.14 26.92
N ALA A 89 -8.38 -16.44 25.73
CA ALA A 89 -7.10 -17.15 25.60
C ALA A 89 -5.93 -16.26 26.04
N TYR A 90 -5.94 -14.98 25.67
CA TYR A 90 -4.98 -14.00 26.16
C TYR A 90 -5.02 -13.88 27.68
N LYS A 91 -6.22 -13.74 28.28
CA LYS A 91 -6.39 -13.64 29.73
C LYS A 91 -5.91 -14.88 30.47
N ALA A 92 -6.18 -16.07 29.94
CA ALA A 92 -5.71 -17.33 30.52
C ALA A 92 -4.17 -17.42 30.50
N LEU A 93 -3.54 -17.07 29.38
CA LEU A 93 -2.07 -17.01 29.29
C LEU A 93 -1.49 -15.95 30.23
N LEU A 94 -2.08 -14.75 30.26
CA LEU A 94 -1.66 -13.67 31.14
C LEU A 94 -1.73 -14.07 32.62
N ALA A 95 -2.79 -14.78 33.04
CA ALA A 95 -2.95 -15.27 34.41
C ALA A 95 -1.83 -16.23 34.85
N ASN A 96 -1.19 -16.92 33.91
CA ASN A 96 -0.04 -17.80 34.18
C ASN A 96 1.30 -17.25 33.64
N ASN A 97 1.43 -15.93 33.49
CA ASN A 97 2.64 -15.26 32.97
C ASN A 97 3.17 -15.88 31.66
N PHE A 98 2.27 -16.33 30.79
CA PHE A 98 2.57 -16.99 29.52
C PHE A 98 3.42 -18.27 29.64
N ALA A 99 3.49 -18.90 30.82
CA ALA A 99 4.34 -20.07 31.05
C ALA A 99 4.02 -21.26 30.10
N ASP A 100 2.78 -21.35 29.64
CA ASP A 100 2.30 -22.40 28.73
C ASP A 100 2.34 -22.00 27.26
N TRP A 101 2.68 -20.75 26.92
CA TRP A 101 2.75 -20.29 25.54
C TRP A 101 3.89 -20.99 24.78
N ARG A 102 3.63 -21.43 23.55
CA ARG A 102 4.60 -22.09 22.68
C ARG A 102 4.49 -21.53 21.26
N LEU A 103 5.63 -21.31 20.61
CA LEU A 103 5.71 -20.97 19.19
C LEU A 103 5.94 -22.25 18.39
N GLU A 104 5.04 -22.57 17.47
CA GLU A 104 5.30 -23.61 16.48
C GLU A 104 6.26 -23.07 15.40
N VAL A 105 7.32 -23.82 15.13
CA VAL A 105 8.29 -23.50 14.07
C VAL A 105 8.28 -24.65 13.07
N SER A 106 7.81 -24.38 11.86
CA SER A 106 7.75 -25.31 10.73
C SER A 106 8.52 -24.76 9.51
N GLY A 107 8.74 -25.60 8.48
CA GLY A 107 9.55 -25.29 7.30
C GLY A 107 8.88 -25.67 5.99
#